data_AF-A0A3M8EJJ6-F1
#
_entry.id   AF-A0A3M8EJJ6-F1
#
_cell.length_a   1.000
_cell.length_b   1.000
_cell.length_c   1.000
_cell.angle_alpha   90.00
_cell.angle_beta   90.00
_cell.angle_gamma   90.00
#
_symmetry.space_group_name_H-M   'P 1'
#
loop_
_entity.id
_entity.type
_entity.pdbx_description
1 polymer ?
#
loop_
_entity_poly.entity_id
_entity_poly.type
_entity_poly.pdbx_seq_one_letter_code
_entity_poly.pdbx_strand_id
1 'polypeptide(L)'
;GMIVGVGMLDLGVVEYVNQSRSSLTLTHFLIGLFHSFVFGILVAVAGCLRGIQCERSASAVGYAATSAVVTGIVCIVIATAVITLSCQVLGI
;
A
#
# COMPACT_ATOMS: atom_id res chain seq x y z
N GLY A 1 7.95 4.96 -14.76
CA GLY A 1 8.89 6.08 -14.56
C GLY A 1 9.89 6.17 -15.69
N MET A 2 10.78 5.18 -15.82
CA MET A 2 11.91 5.18 -16.76
C MET A 2 11.55 5.51 -18.21
N ILE A 3 10.50 4.90 -18.77
CA ILE A 3 10.08 5.12 -20.17
C ILE A 3 9.66 6.58 -20.40
N VAL A 4 8.98 7.20 -19.43
CA VAL A 4 8.55 8.60 -19.51
C VAL A 4 9.71 9.56 -19.24
N GLY A 5 10.60 9.25 -18.28
CA GLY A 5 11.76 10.08 -17.95
C GLY A 5 12.82 10.12 -19.04
N VAL A 6 13.09 9.00 -19.69
CA VAL A 6 14.05 8.93 -20.82
C VAL A 6 13.37 9.41 -22.11
N GLY A 7 12.10 9.05 -22.32
CA GLY A 7 11.39 9.35 -23.57
C GLY A 7 10.87 10.78 -23.70
N MET A 8 10.47 11.45 -22.61
CA MET A 8 9.97 12.83 -22.67
C MET A 8 10.94 13.89 -22.13
N LEU A 9 11.86 13.51 -21.24
CA LEU A 9 12.75 14.45 -20.56
C LEU A 9 14.20 14.41 -21.06
N ASP A 10 14.49 13.56 -22.07
CA ASP A 10 15.83 13.32 -22.65
C ASP A 10 16.92 13.02 -21.60
N LEU A 11 16.52 12.45 -20.46
CA LEU A 11 17.46 12.03 -19.42
C LEU A 11 18.18 10.77 -19.90
N GLY A 12 19.52 10.81 -19.91
CA GLY A 12 20.32 9.62 -20.17
C GLY A 12 19.93 8.48 -19.22
N VAL A 13 19.75 7.27 -19.76
CA VAL A 13 19.32 6.07 -19.00
C VAL A 13 20.20 5.84 -17.76
N VAL A 14 21.49 6.15 -17.89
CA VAL A 14 22.49 6.04 -16.82
C VAL A 14 22.23 7.04 -15.69
N GLU A 15 21.88 8.30 -16.03
CA GLU A 15 21.61 9.35 -15.04
C GLU A 15 20.35 9.03 -14.24
N TYR A 16 19.28 8.58 -14.92
CA TYR A 16 18.04 8.17 -14.26
C TYR A 16 18.25 7.03 -13.26
N VAL A 17 19.05 6.02 -13.65
CA VAL A 17 19.36 4.87 -12.79
C VAL A 17 20.26 5.27 -11.62
N ASN A 18 21.26 6.14 -11.85
CA ASN A 18 22.18 6.57 -10.82
C ASN A 18 21.47 7.44 -9.76
N GLN A 19 20.62 8.38 -10.18
CA GLN A 19 19.81 9.19 -9.28
C GLN A 19 18.81 8.32 -8.50
N SER A 20 18.17 7.35 -9.16
CA SER A 20 17.24 6.43 -8.50
C SER A 20 17.94 5.57 -7.45
N ARG A 21 19.13 5.02 -7.75
CA ARG A 21 19.90 4.25 -6.77
C ARG A 21 20.40 5.11 -5.60
N SER A 22 20.78 6.36 -5.85
CA SER A 22 21.22 7.28 -4.80
C SER A 22 20.06 7.64 -3.84
N SER A 23 18.86 7.87 -4.37
CA SER A 23 17.66 8.17 -3.57
C SER A 23 17.03 6.96 -2.89
N LEU A 24 17.26 5.74 -3.40
CA LEU A 24 16.75 4.50 -2.80
C LEU A 24 17.68 3.99 -1.69
N THR A 25 17.59 4.62 -0.53
CA THR A 25 18.25 4.11 0.69
C THR A 25 17.58 2.81 1.17
N LEU A 26 18.36 1.87 1.72
CA LEU A 26 17.87 0.59 2.28
C LEU A 26 16.73 0.78 3.30
N THR A 27 16.71 1.91 4.00
CA THR A 27 15.66 2.27 4.95
C THR A 27 14.27 2.37 4.30
N HIS A 28 14.17 2.98 3.12
CA HIS A 28 12.90 3.07 2.38
C HIS A 28 12.40 1.70 1.94
N PHE A 29 13.31 0.77 1.62
CA PHE A 29 12.95 -0.60 1.28
C PHE A 29 12.36 -1.35 2.49
N LEU A 30 13.00 -1.26 3.67
CA LEU A 30 12.50 -1.89 4.89
C LEU A 30 11.16 -1.31 5.35
N ILE A 31 10.99 0.01 5.27
CA ILE A 31 9.71 0.68 5.59
C ILE A 31 8.62 0.22 4.63
N GLY A 32 8.90 0.15 3.32
CA GLY A 32 7.93 -0.34 2.34
C GLY A 32 7.54 -1.80 2.55
N LEU A 33 8.50 -2.65 2.92
CA LEU A 33 8.24 -4.06 3.25
C LEU A 33 7.35 -4.19 4.50
N PHE A 34 7.66 -3.43 5.55
CA PHE A 34 6.84 -3.39 6.76
C PHE A 34 5.42 -2.90 6.45
N HIS A 35 5.28 -1.87 5.60
CA HIS A 35 3.98 -1.34 5.21
C HIS A 35 3.11 -2.40 4.53
N SER A 36 3.70 -3.11 3.57
CA SER A 36 3.03 -4.17 2.81
C SER A 36 2.56 -5.30 3.72
N PHE A 37 3.36 -5.67 4.73
CA PHE A 37 3.00 -6.67 5.72
C PHE A 37 1.80 -6.24 6.57
N VAL A 38 1.80 -5.00 7.07
CA VAL A 38 0.69 -4.44 7.86
C VAL A 38 -0.60 -4.41 7.04
N PHE A 39 -0.53 -3.98 5.78
CA PHE A 39 -1.70 -3.95 4.90
C PHE A 39 -2.26 -5.35 4.63
N GLY A 40 -1.40 -6.34 4.40
CA GLY A 40 -1.82 -7.72 4.21
C GLY A 40 -2.62 -8.26 5.40
N ILE A 41 -2.16 -7.99 6.62
CA ILE A 41 -2.88 -8.38 7.85
C ILE A 41 -4.23 -7.67 7.96
N LEU A 42 -4.27 -6.36 7.73
CA LEU A 42 -5.51 -5.58 7.82
C LEU A 42 -6.58 -6.07 6.84
N VAL A 43 -6.18 -6.34 5.59
CA VAL A 43 -7.09 -6.86 4.56
C VAL A 43 -7.59 -8.26 4.92
N ALA A 44 -6.70 -9.14 5.38
CA ALA A 44 -7.07 -10.50 5.80
C ALA A 44 -8.11 -10.46 6.93
N VAL A 45 -7.87 -9.65 7.97
CA VAL A 45 -8.78 -9.51 9.11
C VAL A 45 -10.11 -8.90 8.68
N ALA A 46 -10.11 -7.81 7.90
CA ALA A 46 -11.33 -7.17 7.41
C ALA A 46 -12.17 -8.12 6.53
N GLY A 47 -11.52 -8.91 5.68
CA GLY A 47 -12.16 -9.91 4.83
C GLY A 47 -12.76 -11.08 5.64
N CYS A 48 -11.99 -11.65 6.58
CA CYS A 48 -12.46 -12.75 7.43
C CYS A 48 -13.63 -12.32 8.32
N LEU A 49 -13.57 -11.11 8.91
CA LEU A 49 -14.59 -10.62 9.82
C LEU A 49 -15.94 -10.42 9.11
N ARG A 50 -15.93 -9.80 7.93
CA ARG A 50 -17.15 -9.64 7.12
C ARG A 50 -17.64 -10.96 6.53
N GLY A 51 -16.72 -11.87 6.18
CA GLY A 51 -17.06 -13.21 5.70
C GLY A 51 -17.81 -14.06 6.73
N ILE A 52 -17.41 -13.99 8.01
CA ILE A 52 -18.10 -14.68 9.12
C ILE A 52 -19.48 -14.06 9.41
N GLN A 53 -19.63 -12.76 9.17
CA GLN A 53 -20.88 -12.02 9.38
C GLN A 53 -21.89 -12.16 8.23
N CYS A 54 -21.55 -12.87 7.15
CA CYS A 54 -22.44 -13.08 6.02
C CYS A 54 -23.63 -13.98 6.38
N GLU A 55 -24.83 -13.58 5.96
CA GLU A 55 -26.02 -14.43 6.01
C GLU A 55 -25.96 -15.52 4.91
N ARG A 56 -26.71 -16.62 5.07
CA ARG A 56 -26.68 -17.80 4.17
C ARG A 56 -27.40 -17.60 2.83
N SER A 57 -27.24 -16.42 2.21
CA SER A 57 -27.89 -16.05 0.95
C SER A 57 -26.85 -15.51 -0.04
N ALA A 58 -26.93 -15.91 -1.32
CA ALA A 58 -25.98 -15.49 -2.35
C ALA A 58 -25.92 -13.97 -2.53
N SER A 59 -27.06 -13.27 -2.41
CA SER A 59 -27.14 -11.81 -2.44
C SER A 59 -26.48 -11.14 -1.22
N ALA A 60 -26.53 -11.79 -0.05
CA ALA A 60 -25.94 -11.26 1.17
C ALA A 60 -24.41 -11.29 1.14
N VAL A 61 -23.82 -12.31 0.49
CA VAL A 61 -22.36 -12.42 0.29
C VAL A 61 -21.81 -11.23 -0.51
N GLY A 62 -22.51 -10.79 -1.56
CA GLY A 62 -22.10 -9.62 -2.35
C GLY A 62 -22.12 -8.31 -1.56
N TYR A 63 -23.15 -8.12 -0.72
CA TYR A 63 -23.24 -6.96 0.17
C TYR A 63 -22.13 -6.96 1.25
N ALA A 64 -21.86 -8.12 1.83
CA ALA A 64 -20.80 -8.28 2.81
C ALA A 64 -19.40 -8.11 2.19
N ALA A 65 -19.18 -8.58 0.97
CA ALA A 65 -17.93 -8.38 0.23
C ALA A 65 -17.66 -6.90 -0.07
N THR A 66 -18.68 -6.17 -0.54
CA THR A 66 -18.55 -4.72 -0.78
C THR A 66 -18.23 -3.97 0.51
N SER A 67 -18.92 -4.34 1.59
CA SER A 67 -18.66 -3.76 2.91
C SER A 67 -17.27 -4.12 3.46
N ALA A 68 -16.76 -5.32 3.15
CA ALA A 68 -15.41 -5.75 3.51
C ALA A 68 -14.33 -4.93 2.80
N VAL A 69 -14.49 -4.70 1.49
CA VAL A 69 -13.54 -3.92 0.69
C VAL A 69 -13.49 -2.47 1.18
N VAL A 70 -14.64 -1.84 1.43
CA VAL A 70 -14.69 -0.46 1.94
C VAL A 70 -14.04 -0.36 3.32
N THR A 71 -14.37 -1.26 4.27
CA THR A 71 -13.72 -1.28 5.59
C THR A 71 -12.21 -1.51 5.48
N GLY A 72 -11.78 -2.44 4.62
CA GLY A 72 -10.36 -2.72 4.37
C GLY A 72 -9.61 -1.50 3.84
N ILE A 73 -10.12 -0.84 2.80
CA ILE A 73 -9.47 0.35 2.21
C ILE A 73 -9.38 1.49 3.22
N VAL A 74 -10.44 1.74 4.00
CA VAL A 74 -10.42 2.79 5.04
C VAL A 74 -9.37 2.48 6.11
N CYS A 75 -9.29 1.23 6.59
CA CYS A 75 -8.25 0.81 7.52
C CYS A 75 -6.84 0.96 6.95
N ILE A 76 -6.63 0.64 5.65
CA ILE A 76 -5.35 0.82 4.97
C ILE A 76 -4.97 2.31 4.95
N VAL A 77 -5.88 3.21 4.58
CA VAL A 77 -5.60 4.65 4.51
C VAL A 77 -5.20 5.20 5.87
N ILE A 78 -5.92 4.83 6.93
CA ILE A 78 -5.61 5.25 8.30
C ILE A 78 -4.25 4.70 8.74
N ALA A 79 -4.00 3.41 8.52
CA ALA A 79 -2.72 2.78 8.87
C ALA A 79 -1.56 3.44 8.10
N THR A 80 -1.77 3.76 6.83
CA THR A 80 -0.80 4.47 6.00
C THR A 80 -0.47 5.83 6.58
N ALA A 81 -1.50 6.63 6.91
CA ALA A 81 -1.31 7.94 7.50
C ALA A 81 -0.50 7.87 8.81
N VAL A 82 -0.80 6.91 9.68
CA VAL A 82 -0.08 6.71 10.95
C VAL A 82 1.39 6.31 10.70
N ILE A 83 1.64 5.35 9.81
CA ILE A 83 3.00 4.86 9.53
C ILE A 83 3.85 5.96 8.87
N THR A 84 3.27 6.69 7.92
CA THR A 84 3.94 7.82 7.26
C THR A 84 4.25 8.94 8.24
N LEU A 85 3.30 9.37 9.06
CA LEU A 85 3.54 10.38 10.09
C LEU A 85 4.59 9.93 11.10
N SER A 86 4.59 8.65 11.48
CA SER A 86 5.57 8.09 12.40
C SER A 86 6.99 8.16 11.80
N CYS A 87 7.16 7.74 10.53
CA CYS A 87 8.45 7.84 9.85
C CYS A 87 8.94 9.29 9.76
N GLN A 88 8.02 10.21 9.41
CA GLN A 88 8.33 11.64 9.31
C GLN A 88 8.78 12.25 10.64
N VAL A 89 8.18 11.83 11.77
CA VAL A 89 8.59 12.25 13.13
C VAL A 89 9.94 11.63 13.53
N LEU A 90 10.24 10.42 13.08
CA LEU A 90 11.53 9.74 13.29
C LEU A 90 12.67 10.32 12.41
N GLY A 91 12.38 11.25 11.51
CA GLY A 91 13.37 11.91 10.66
C GLY A 91 13.85 11.04 9.48
N ILE A 92 13.01 10.08 9.05
CA ILE A 92 13.21 9.24 7.85
C ILE A 92 12.19 9.66 6.80
#